data_AF-A0A2T2TG87-F1
#
_entry.id   AF-A0A2T2TG87-F1
#
_cell.length_a   1.000
_cell.length_b   1.000
_cell.length_c   1.000
_cell.angle_alpha   90.00
_cell.angle_beta   90.00
_cell.angle_gamma   90.00
#
_symmetry.space_group_name_H-M   'P 1'
#
loop_
_entity.id
_entity.type
_entity.pdbx_description
1 polymer ?
#
loop_
_entity_poly.entity_id
_entity_poly.type
_entity_poly.pdbx_seq_one_letter_code
_entity_poly.pdbx_strand_id
1 'polypeptide(L)' 'MRHSKTRSLVRWTTSSFEVQSTIVYGERGPEVTRVAEEEDMDLIVLRSHRVDRDEPDANVGTVSHQIAVFAPCSVYLVRP' A
#
# COMPACT_ATOMS: atom_id res chain seq x y z
N MET A 1 -13.31 8.63 19.01
CA MET A 1 -12.05 8.23 19.67
C MET A 1 -10.97 8.11 18.60
N ARG A 2 -10.07 9.08 18.49
CA ARG A 2 -8.91 8.98 17.58
C ARG A 2 -7.83 8.18 18.31
N HIS A 3 -7.66 6.91 17.97
CA HIS A 3 -6.57 6.10 18.50
C HIS A 3 -5.25 6.62 17.88
N SER A 4 -4.41 7.21 18.72
CA SER A 4 -3.01 7.51 18.40
C SER A 4 -2.28 6.18 18.17
N LYS A 5 -2.08 5.77 16.91
CA LYS A 5 -1.29 4.58 16.57
C LYS A 5 0.18 4.98 16.50
N THR A 6 0.99 4.30 17.31
CA THR A 6 2.44 4.48 17.41
C THR A 6 3.11 4.31 16.04
N ARG A 7 3.72 5.39 15.55
CA ARG A 7 4.51 5.43 14.31
C ARG A 7 5.98 5.22 14.69
N SER A 8 6.61 4.17 14.19
CA SER A 8 8.08 4.05 14.25
C SER A 8 8.64 4.47 12.90
N LEU A 9 9.58 5.41 12.93
CA LEU A 9 10.27 5.94 11.75
C LEU A 9 11.70 5.45 11.78
N VAL A 10 12.13 4.78 10.72
CA VAL A 10 13.54 4.45 10.49
C VAL A 10 13.94 5.04 9.15
N ARG A 11 15.01 5.84 9.14
CA ARG A 11 15.54 6.51 7.95
C ARG A 11 16.82 5.80 7.51
N TRP A 12 16.83 5.32 6.27
CA TRP A 12 17.99 4.69 5.66
C TRP A 12 18.49 5.56 4.49
N THR A 13 19.80 5.61 4.28
CA THR A 13 20.40 6.25 3.11
C THR A 13 21.12 5.19 2.28
N THR A 14 20.57 4.89 1.11
CA THR A 14 21.18 4.00 0.11
C THR A 14 21.00 4.70 -1.22
N SER A 15 22.08 5.25 -1.79
CA SER A 15 22.05 6.12 -2.99
C SER A 15 21.25 7.42 -2.81
N SER A 16 21.07 8.19 -3.89
CA SER A 16 20.50 9.55 -3.97
C SER A 16 19.02 9.70 -3.55
N PHE A 17 18.50 8.79 -2.74
CA PHE A 17 17.11 8.76 -2.31
C PHE A 17 17.00 8.82 -0.79
N GLU A 18 16.07 9.63 -0.31
CA GLU A 18 15.64 9.63 1.08
C GLU A 18 14.60 8.52 1.28
N VAL A 19 14.92 7.53 2.12
CA VAL A 19 14.03 6.41 2.40
C VAL A 19 13.47 6.54 3.81
N GLN A 20 12.14 6.62 3.91
CA GLN A 20 11.38 6.56 5.15
C GLN A 20 10.62 5.23 5.23
N SER A 21 10.88 4.43 6.27
CA SER A 21 10.03 3.28 6.60
C SER A 21 8.99 3.65 7.65
N THR A 22 7.73 3.31 7.41
CA THR A 22 6.63 3.51 8.38
C THR A 22 5.94 2.18 8.65
N ILE A 23 5.72 1.86 9.93
CA ILE A 23 4.85 0.76 10.35
C ILE A 23 3.50 1.35 10.80
N VAL A 24 2.41 0.86 10.21
CA VAL A 24 1.04 1.19 10.60
C VAL A 24 0.30 -0.07 11.02
N TYR A 25 -0.57 0.07 12.01
CA TYR A 25 -1.47 -1.00 12.47
C TYR A 25 -2.86 -0.76 11.91
N GLY A 26 -3.66 -1.81 11.69
CA GLY A 26 -5.02 -1.71 11.16
C GLY A 26 -5.26 -2.61 9.94
N GLU A 27 -6.35 -2.36 9.23
CA GLU A 27 -6.66 -3.08 7.98
C GLU A 27 -5.75 -2.60 6.85
N ARG A 28 -5.12 -3.53 6.13
CA ARG A 28 -4.03 -3.22 5.19
C ARG A 28 -4.42 -2.24 4.09
N GLY A 29 -5.52 -2.50 3.37
CA GLY A 29 -5.97 -1.64 2.27
C GLY A 29 -6.24 -0.21 2.72
N PRO A 30 -7.17 0.01 3.67
CA PRO A 30 -7.49 1.33 4.19
C PRO A 30 -6.32 2.08 4.82
N GLU A 31 -5.43 1.38 5.55
CA GLU A 31 -4.28 2.05 6.17
C GLU A 31 -3.25 2.50 5.13
N VAL A 32 -3.05 1.75 4.03
CA VAL A 32 -2.15 2.18 2.95
C VAL A 32 -2.71 3.41 2.24
N THR A 33 -4.00 3.41 1.88
CA THR A 33 -4.61 4.56 1.20
C THR A 33 -4.65 5.79 2.10
N ARG A 34 -4.89 5.62 3.41
CA ARG A 34 -4.84 6.71 4.39
C ARG A 34 -3.44 7.33 4.48
N VAL A 35 -2.39 6.50 4.55
CA VAL A 35 -1.00 7.01 4.59
C VAL A 35 -0.64 7.72 3.28
N ALA A 36 -1.04 7.17 2.14
CA ALA A 36 -0.80 7.83 0.85
C ALA A 36 -1.47 9.21 0.75
N GLU A 37 -2.69 9.35 1.30
CA GLU A 37 -3.41 10.62 1.37
C GLU A 37 -2.76 11.60 2.36
N GLU A 38 -2.39 11.14 3.56
CA GLU A 38 -1.78 11.99 4.60
C GLU A 38 -0.37 12.51 4.23
N GLU A 39 0.36 11.76 3.40
CA GLU A 39 1.73 12.08 3.00
C GLU A 39 1.82 12.63 1.57
N ASP A 40 0.68 12.98 0.95
CA ASP A 40 0.58 13.54 -0.40
C ASP A 40 1.35 12.72 -1.46
N MET A 41 1.27 11.39 -1.38
CA MET A 41 1.96 10.51 -2.32
C MET A 41 1.34 10.61 -3.72
N ASP A 42 2.19 10.65 -4.75
CA ASP A 42 1.76 10.67 -6.15
C ASP A 42 1.76 9.27 -6.82
N LEU A 43 2.45 8.30 -6.23
CA LEU A 43 2.59 6.94 -6.72
C LEU A 43 2.70 5.91 -5.60
N ILE A 44 1.88 4.86 -5.69
CA ILE A 44 2.01 3.64 -4.87
C ILE A 44 2.54 2.51 -5.75
N VAL A 45 3.64 1.89 -5.34
CA VAL A 45 4.19 0.69 -5.99
C VAL A 45 3.98 -0.51 -5.08
N LEU A 46 3.34 -1.57 -5.60
CA LEU A 46 3.16 -2.81 -4.85
C LEU A 46 3.26 -4.04 -5.74
N ARG A 47 3.75 -5.14 -5.17
CA ARG A 47 3.73 -6.45 -5.81
C ARG A 47 2.29 -6.99 -5.84
N SER A 48 1.88 -7.57 -6.96
CA SER A 48 0.58 -8.23 -7.08
C SER A 48 0.71 -9.58 -7.79
N HIS A 49 0.08 -10.62 -7.24
CA HIS A 49 -0.05 -11.93 -7.89
C HIS A 49 -1.17 -11.89 -8.92
N ARG A 50 -0.99 -12.61 -10.04
CA ARG A 50 -2.05 -12.75 -11.05
C ARG A 50 -3.21 -13.49 -10.42
N VAL A 51 -4.42 -12.94 -10.56
CA VAL A 51 -5.65 -13.67 -10.24
C VAL A 51 -5.96 -14.53 -11.46
N ASP A 52 -6.10 -15.84 -11.24
CA ASP A 52 -6.56 -16.74 -12.29
C ASP A 52 -8.05 -16.49 -12.54
N ARG A 53 -8.43 -16.31 -13.81
CA ARG A 53 -9.81 -16.00 -14.18
C ARG A 53 -10.67 -17.25 -14.28
N ASP A 54 -10.04 -18.40 -14.47
CA ASP A 54 -10.72 -19.67 -14.68
C ASP A 54 -10.87 -20.46 -13.36
N GLU A 55 -10.26 -19.97 -12.28
CA GLU A 55 -10.44 -20.52 -10.93
C GLU A 55 -11.82 -20.09 -10.37
N PRO A 56 -12.73 -21.03 -10.07
CA PRO A 56 -14.10 -20.72 -9.65
C PRO A 56 -14.20 -19.83 -8.40
N ASP A 57 -13.21 -19.94 -7.51
CA ASP A 57 -13.16 -19.22 -6.23
C ASP A 57 -12.06 -18.13 -6.22
N ALA A 58 -11.66 -17.65 -7.40
CA ALA A 58 -10.63 -16.62 -7.54
C ALA A 58 -10.95 -15.38 -6.70
N ASN A 59 -10.13 -15.12 -5.69
CA ASN A 59 -10.32 -13.97 -4.81
C ASN A 59 -9.80 -12.69 -5.48
N VAL A 60 -10.71 -11.90 -6.05
CA VAL A 60 -10.43 -10.56 -6.59
C VAL A 60 -10.31 -9.47 -5.52
N GLY A 61 -10.75 -9.76 -4.28
CA GLY A 61 -10.71 -8.86 -3.12
C GLY A 61 -9.36 -8.77 -2.41
N THR A 62 -8.26 -9.01 -3.11
CA THR A 62 -6.91 -8.93 -2.52
C THR A 62 -6.58 -7.50 -2.09
N VAL A 63 -5.66 -7.36 -1.12
CA VAL A 63 -5.14 -6.04 -0.69
C VAL A 63 -4.66 -5.19 -1.88
N SER A 64 -3.97 -5.80 -2.86
CA SER A 64 -3.48 -5.06 -4.03
C SER A 64 -4.59 -4.48 -4.91
N HIS A 65 -5.71 -5.19 -5.03
CA HIS A 65 -6.87 -4.73 -5.79
C HIS A 65 -7.69 -3.71 -5.00
N GLN A 66 -7.84 -3.90 -3.68
CA GLN A 66 -8.46 -2.90 -2.81
C GLN A 66 -7.72 -1.55 -2.91
N ILE A 67 -6.39 -1.56 -2.79
CA ILE A 67 -5.58 -0.33 -2.91
C ILE A 67 -5.74 0.29 -4.29
N ALA A 68 -5.68 -0.49 -5.37
CA ALA A 68 -5.83 0.02 -6.73
C ALA A 68 -7.18 0.72 -6.98
N VAL A 69 -8.24 0.33 -6.27
CA VAL A 69 -9.58 0.94 -6.39
C VAL A 69 -9.72 2.22 -5.57
N PHE A 70 -9.10 2.29 -4.38
CA PHE A 70 -9.34 3.36 -3.40
C PHE A 70 -8.17 4.34 -3.21
N ALA A 71 -7.04 4.15 -3.90
CA ALA A 71 -5.89 5.03 -3.75
C ALA A 71 -6.20 6.47 -4.20
N PRO A 72 -5.63 7.48 -3.51
CA PRO A 72 -5.76 8.88 -3.92
C PRO A 72 -4.86 9.25 -5.12
N CYS A 73 -4.01 8.32 -5.56
CA CYS A 73 -2.99 8.56 -6.56
C CYS A 73 -2.73 7.33 -7.45
N SER A 74 -1.75 7.43 -8.35
CA SER A 74 -1.46 6.37 -9.30
C SER A 74 -0.96 5.10 -8.58
N VAL A 75 -1.35 3.94 -9.09
CA VAL A 75 -0.95 2.64 -8.54
C VAL A 75 -0.24 1.81 -9.60
N TYR A 76 0.99 1.40 -9.31
CA TYR A 76 1.77 0.50 -10.16
C TYR A 76 1.86 -0.90 -9.54
N LEU A 77 1.18 -1.86 -10.18
CA LEU A 77 1.18 -3.26 -9.77
C LEU A 77 2.31 -4.02 -10.46
N VAL A 78 3.33 -4.41 -9.70
CA VAL A 78 4.47 -5.17 -10.21
C VAL A 78 4.12 -6.66 -10.23
N ARG A 79 4.23 -7.26 -11.42
CA ARG A 79 4.16 -8.72 -11.60
C ARG A 79 5.59 -9.29 -11.56
N PRO A 80 5.85 -10.36 -10.80
CA PRO A 80 7.09 -11.12 -10.93
C PRO A 80 7.15 -11.88 -12.24
#